data_AF-A0A933VUS9-F1
#
_entry.id   AF-A0A933VUS9-F1
#
_cell.length_a   1.000
_cell.length_b   1.000
_cell.length_c   1.000
_cell.angle_alpha   90.00
_cell.angle_beta   90.00
_cell.angle_gamma   90.00
#
_symmetry.space_group_name_H-M   'P 1'
#
loop_
_entity.id
_entity.type
_entity.pdbx_description
1 polymer ?
#
loop_
_entity_poly.entity_id
_entity_poly.type
_entity_poly.pdbx_seq_one_letter_code
_entity_poly.pdbx_strand_id
1 'polypeptide(L)'
;MNDPANAGHSSSSLLDGLGKWIPARFRSDVPVVPVVRLSGVIGAVTPLRPGMTLASVAKLLDRAFATRNAKAVALAINSPGGSPVQSRLIYLRIRALAAEKKLPVIAFVEDVAASGGYMIACAADEIYCDPSSIVGSIGVVGGSFGFQELIKKIGVERRLYTAGEHKAQLDPFLPEDPGDVARVKALQQEIHALFISLVKDSRGARLKGEESKLFSGEYWAGGTSVALGLSDAIGDLRAVLREKFGDKVRTPVIAPSTGLLSGLMRKSSGAGAEASLDGLAALPDQLISALETRAIWAKYGF
;
A
#
# COMPACT_ATOMS: atom_id res chain seq x y z
N MET A 1 -43.12 62.41 19.85
CA MET A 1 -44.22 61.66 19.21
C MET A 1 -43.59 60.52 18.42
N ASN A 2 -43.74 59.31 18.97
CA ASN A 2 -43.73 57.95 18.42
C ASN A 2 -42.66 57.51 17.39
N ASP A 3 -41.80 56.61 17.89
CA ASP A 3 -41.30 55.43 17.16
C ASP A 3 -42.38 54.31 17.19
N PRO A 4 -42.41 53.33 16.27
CA PRO A 4 -41.67 52.10 16.58
C PRO A 4 -41.06 51.32 15.39
N ALA A 5 -40.00 50.60 15.74
CA ALA A 5 -39.37 49.44 15.10
C ALA A 5 -40.30 48.42 14.43
N ASN A 6 -39.80 47.73 13.37
CA ASN A 6 -39.91 46.26 13.31
C ASN A 6 -38.86 45.61 12.40
N ALA A 7 -38.39 44.45 12.86
CA ALA A 7 -37.26 43.67 12.41
C ALA A 7 -37.59 42.77 11.20
N GLY A 8 -36.71 42.77 10.20
CA GLY A 8 -36.63 41.71 9.18
C GLY A 8 -35.84 40.52 9.70
N HIS A 9 -36.47 39.68 10.53
CA HIS A 9 -35.90 38.40 10.97
C HIS A 9 -35.78 37.40 9.80
N SER A 10 -34.54 37.01 9.51
CA SER A 10 -34.08 35.61 9.46
C SER A 10 -35.01 34.58 8.78
N SER A 11 -34.93 34.48 7.46
CA SER A 11 -35.36 33.27 6.73
C SER A 11 -34.29 32.16 6.67
N SER A 12 -33.07 32.41 7.19
CA SER A 12 -31.99 31.40 7.22
C SER A 12 -32.01 30.49 8.46
N SER A 13 -32.54 30.93 9.61
CA SER A 13 -32.44 30.17 10.86
C SER A 13 -33.34 28.92 10.94
N LEU A 14 -34.45 28.87 10.20
CA LEU A 14 -35.38 27.73 10.24
C LEU A 14 -34.80 26.51 9.50
N LEU A 15 -34.06 26.70 8.41
CA LEU A 15 -33.40 25.62 7.67
C LEU A 15 -32.11 25.16 8.34
N ASP A 16 -31.37 26.06 9.00
CA ASP A 16 -30.17 25.73 9.77
C ASP A 16 -30.48 24.87 11.01
N GLY A 17 -31.67 25.01 11.60
CA GLY A 17 -32.13 24.21 12.73
C GLY A 17 -32.49 22.76 12.35
N LEU A 18 -33.08 22.56 11.17
CA LEU A 18 -33.51 21.25 10.66
C LEU A 18 -32.33 20.34 10.28
N GLY A 19 -31.20 20.92 9.83
CA GLY A 19 -29.97 20.17 9.54
C GLY A 19 -29.42 19.41 10.75
N LYS A 20 -29.67 19.87 11.98
CA LYS A 20 -29.18 19.22 13.21
C LYS A 20 -29.85 17.85 13.50
N TRP A 21 -31.02 17.60 12.93
CA TRP A 21 -31.78 16.34 13.09
C TRP A 21 -31.45 15.31 12.02
N ILE A 22 -30.76 15.72 10.94
CA ILE A 22 -30.29 14.81 9.91
C ILE A 22 -29.01 14.12 10.41
N PRO A 23 -28.95 12.77 10.43
CA PRO A 23 -27.73 12.06 10.81
C PRO A 23 -26.53 12.61 10.04
N ALA A 24 -25.39 12.82 10.70
CA ALA A 24 -24.20 13.44 10.10
C ALA A 24 -23.70 12.75 8.80
N ARG A 25 -24.17 11.53 8.51
CA ARG A 25 -23.95 10.80 7.24
C ARG A 25 -24.74 11.29 6.04
N PHE A 26 -25.81 12.07 6.25
CA PHE A 26 -26.66 12.58 5.18
C PHE A 26 -26.58 14.10 5.02
N ARG A 27 -25.83 14.79 5.87
CA ARG A 27 -25.61 16.21 5.72
C ARG A 27 -24.49 16.50 4.72
N SER A 28 -24.70 17.49 3.85
CA SER A 28 -23.72 17.94 2.85
C SER A 28 -22.76 19.01 3.34
N ASP A 29 -22.98 19.54 4.56
CA ASP A 29 -22.18 20.58 5.22
C ASP A 29 -20.86 20.04 5.80
N VAL A 30 -20.78 18.73 6.07
CA VAL A 30 -19.58 18.12 6.65
C VAL A 30 -18.72 17.48 5.56
N PRO A 31 -17.46 17.91 5.38
CA PRO A 31 -16.57 17.29 4.40
C PRO A 31 -16.22 15.86 4.79
N VAL A 32 -16.17 14.97 3.80
CA VAL A 32 -15.88 13.55 4.00
C VAL A 32 -14.64 13.17 3.19
N VAL A 33 -13.70 12.47 3.83
CA VAL A 33 -12.51 11.92 3.20
C VAL A 33 -12.38 10.45 3.61
N PRO A 34 -12.90 9.48 2.83
CA PRO A 34 -12.74 8.07 3.13
C PRO A 34 -11.26 7.67 3.17
N VAL A 35 -10.91 6.82 4.14
CA VAL A 35 -9.54 6.33 4.34
C VAL A 35 -9.46 4.86 3.96
N VAL A 36 -8.52 4.51 3.08
CA VAL A 36 -8.19 3.12 2.73
C VAL A 36 -6.84 2.77 3.33
N ARG A 37 -6.78 1.69 4.13
CA ARG A 37 -5.51 1.18 4.67
C ARG A 37 -4.92 0.15 3.72
N LEU A 38 -3.68 0.39 3.29
CA LEU A 38 -2.90 -0.44 2.40
C LEU A 38 -1.65 -0.90 3.16
N SER A 39 -1.77 -2.03 3.86
CA SER A 39 -0.74 -2.52 4.77
C SER A 39 -0.30 -3.95 4.45
N GLY A 40 0.99 -4.21 4.62
CA GLY A 40 1.61 -5.51 4.43
C GLY A 40 2.39 -5.65 3.13
N VAL A 41 2.96 -6.85 2.92
CA VAL A 41 3.70 -7.21 1.71
C VAL A 41 2.74 -7.28 0.52
N ILE A 42 3.17 -6.81 -0.64
CA ILE A 42 2.38 -6.78 -1.86
C ILE A 42 2.62 -8.06 -2.67
N GLY A 43 1.57 -8.74 -3.11
CA GLY A 43 1.63 -9.95 -3.91
C GLY A 43 1.16 -11.22 -3.19
N ALA A 44 1.23 -12.34 -3.91
CA ALA A 44 1.00 -13.65 -3.31
C ALA A 44 2.24 -14.00 -2.48
N VAL A 45 2.14 -13.84 -1.16
CA VAL A 45 3.22 -14.19 -0.22
C VAL A 45 3.09 -15.68 0.09
N THR A 46 1.95 -16.12 0.62
CA THR A 46 1.63 -17.55 0.81
C THR A 46 0.12 -17.84 0.69
N PRO A 47 -0.30 -19.11 0.53
CA PRO A 47 -1.72 -19.50 0.47
C PRO A 47 -2.54 -19.10 1.70
N LEU A 48 -1.91 -19.04 2.88
CA LEU A 48 -2.59 -18.83 4.17
C LEU A 48 -2.44 -17.40 4.71
N ARG A 49 -1.46 -16.62 4.23
CA ARG A 49 -1.33 -15.18 4.48
C ARG A 49 -1.19 -14.46 3.15
N PRO A 50 -2.31 -14.24 2.43
CA PRO A 50 -2.27 -13.52 1.17
C PRO A 50 -1.81 -12.08 1.44
N GLY A 51 -0.77 -11.65 0.73
CA GLY A 51 -0.38 -10.25 0.74
C GLY A 51 -1.40 -9.37 0.03
N MET A 52 -1.08 -8.09 -0.02
CA MET A 52 -1.91 -7.11 -0.71
C MET A 52 -1.86 -7.35 -2.22
N THR A 53 -3.01 -7.56 -2.85
CA THR A 53 -3.16 -7.73 -4.31
C THR A 53 -4.23 -6.78 -4.79
N LEU A 54 -4.29 -6.50 -6.09
CA LEU A 54 -5.39 -5.73 -6.66
C LEU A 54 -6.74 -6.39 -6.31
N ALA A 55 -6.84 -7.71 -6.39
CA ALA A 55 -8.06 -8.45 -6.08
C ALA A 55 -8.53 -8.22 -4.63
N SER A 56 -7.60 -8.15 -3.66
CA SER A 56 -7.95 -7.95 -2.25
C SER A 56 -8.33 -6.50 -1.91
N VAL A 57 -7.79 -5.51 -2.64
CA VAL A 57 -8.04 -4.09 -2.34
C VAL A 57 -9.04 -3.41 -3.27
N ALA A 58 -9.35 -3.97 -4.44
CA ALA A 58 -10.21 -3.33 -5.45
C ALA A 58 -11.56 -2.89 -4.89
N LYS A 59 -12.27 -3.77 -4.17
CA LYS A 59 -13.56 -3.43 -3.55
C LYS A 59 -13.46 -2.34 -2.49
N LEU A 60 -12.33 -2.23 -1.78
CA LEU A 60 -12.10 -1.16 -0.79
C LEU A 60 -11.92 0.18 -1.50
N LEU A 61 -11.10 0.19 -2.56
CA LEU A 61 -10.89 1.37 -3.39
C LEU A 61 -12.21 1.82 -4.01
N ASP A 62 -12.96 0.91 -4.63
CA ASP A 62 -14.24 1.23 -5.26
C ASP A 62 -15.23 1.87 -4.27
N ARG A 63 -15.30 1.33 -3.04
CA ARG A 63 -16.14 1.89 -1.98
C ARG A 63 -15.65 3.25 -1.48
N ALA A 64 -14.34 3.46 -1.38
CA ALA A 64 -13.78 4.74 -1.01
C ALA A 64 -14.17 5.80 -2.05
N PHE A 65 -13.89 5.55 -3.33
CA PHE A 65 -14.21 6.46 -4.42
C PHE A 65 -15.72 6.63 -4.68
N ALA A 66 -16.56 5.67 -4.27
CA ALA A 66 -18.02 5.79 -4.29
C ALA A 66 -18.61 6.51 -3.06
N THR A 67 -17.79 6.99 -2.12
CA THR A 67 -18.28 7.68 -0.93
C THR A 67 -18.97 8.98 -1.31
N ARG A 68 -20.25 9.10 -0.95
CA ARG A 68 -21.06 10.28 -1.25
C ARG A 68 -20.44 11.54 -0.67
N ASN A 69 -20.39 12.60 -1.49
CA ASN A 69 -19.84 13.92 -1.12
C ASN A 69 -18.38 13.88 -0.65
N ALA A 70 -17.60 12.87 -1.06
CA ALA A 70 -16.18 12.83 -0.75
C ALA A 70 -15.46 14.04 -1.37
N LYS A 71 -14.53 14.64 -0.61
CA LYS A 71 -13.69 15.76 -1.05
C LYS A 71 -12.32 15.30 -1.54
N ALA A 72 -11.88 14.15 -1.05
CA ALA A 72 -10.64 13.46 -1.41
C ALA A 72 -10.75 11.99 -1.01
N VAL A 73 -9.80 11.16 -1.44
CA VAL A 73 -9.56 9.82 -0.88
C VAL A 73 -8.21 9.80 -0.19
N ALA A 74 -8.16 9.34 1.05
CA ALA A 74 -6.91 9.18 1.79
C ALA A 74 -6.44 7.72 1.75
N LEU A 75 -5.15 7.52 1.49
CA LEU A 75 -4.48 6.23 1.54
C LEU A 75 -3.54 6.20 2.75
N ALA A 76 -3.77 5.30 3.71
CA ALA A 76 -2.81 5.05 4.77
C ALA A 76 -1.95 3.84 4.36
N ILE A 77 -0.66 4.07 4.08
CA ILE A 77 0.24 3.09 3.48
C ILE A 77 1.26 2.64 4.52
N ASN A 78 1.37 1.32 4.70
CA ASN A 78 2.40 0.71 5.53
C ASN A 78 2.88 -0.60 4.89
N SER A 79 3.80 -0.49 3.93
CA SER A 79 4.22 -1.60 3.10
C SER A 79 5.73 -1.57 2.79
N PRO A 80 6.43 -2.71 2.97
CA PRO A 80 7.83 -2.87 2.59
C PRO A 80 8.03 -3.09 1.08
N GLY A 81 6.92 -3.16 0.31
CA GLY A 81 6.93 -3.50 -1.10
C GLY A 81 6.51 -4.95 -1.36
N GLY A 82 6.98 -5.50 -2.49
CA GLY A 82 6.66 -6.85 -2.94
C GLY A 82 6.56 -6.92 -4.46
N SER A 83 5.55 -7.63 -4.97
CA SER A 83 5.36 -7.87 -6.40
C SER A 83 5.28 -6.55 -7.21
N PRO A 84 6.15 -6.34 -8.22
CA PRO A 84 6.10 -5.14 -9.05
C PRO A 84 4.79 -5.05 -9.85
N VAL A 85 4.27 -6.20 -10.31
CA VAL A 85 3.01 -6.28 -11.05
C VAL A 85 1.82 -5.87 -10.19
N GLN A 86 1.68 -6.44 -8.99
CA GLN A 86 0.55 -6.10 -8.11
C GLN A 86 0.61 -4.65 -7.63
N SER A 87 1.82 -4.14 -7.34
CA SER A 87 2.03 -2.74 -6.98
C SER A 87 1.55 -1.80 -8.11
N ARG A 88 1.93 -2.09 -9.36
CA ARG A 88 1.52 -1.30 -10.53
C ARG A 88 0.03 -1.42 -10.82
N LEU A 89 -0.57 -2.60 -10.66
CA LEU A 89 -2.01 -2.80 -10.83
C LEU A 89 -2.83 -1.98 -9.82
N ILE A 90 -2.40 -1.93 -8.56
CA ILE A 90 -3.03 -1.11 -7.52
C ILE A 90 -2.85 0.38 -7.85
N TYR A 91 -1.64 0.81 -8.23
CA TYR A 91 -1.36 2.17 -8.69
C TYR A 91 -2.32 2.59 -9.82
N LEU A 92 -2.44 1.77 -10.86
CA LEU A 92 -3.32 2.06 -11.99
C LEU A 92 -4.79 2.13 -11.58
N ARG A 93 -5.25 1.24 -10.69
CA ARG A 93 -6.64 1.26 -10.21
C ARG A 93 -6.94 2.55 -9.46
N ILE A 94 -6.03 3.01 -8.60
CA ILE A 94 -6.17 4.27 -7.86
C ILE A 94 -6.24 5.45 -8.84
N ARG A 95 -5.31 5.55 -9.80
CA ARG A 95 -5.31 6.63 -10.80
C ARG A 95 -6.56 6.62 -11.68
N ALA A 96 -7.03 5.45 -12.11
CA ALA A 96 -8.24 5.32 -12.90
C ALA A 96 -9.48 5.81 -12.14
N LEU A 97 -9.63 5.41 -10.87
CA LEU A 97 -10.73 5.85 -10.02
C LEU A 97 -10.65 7.35 -9.70
N ALA A 98 -9.45 7.88 -9.44
CA ALA A 98 -9.24 9.31 -9.22
C ALA A 98 -9.66 10.14 -10.43
N ALA A 99 -9.28 9.71 -11.64
CA ALA A 99 -9.68 10.37 -12.89
C ALA A 99 -11.20 10.25 -13.15
N GLU A 100 -11.78 9.06 -12.99
CA GLU A 100 -13.22 8.82 -13.20
C GLU A 100 -14.08 9.65 -12.26
N LYS A 101 -13.71 9.70 -10.96
CA LYS A 101 -14.48 10.40 -9.94
C LYS A 101 -14.07 11.85 -9.74
N LYS A 102 -12.99 12.29 -10.38
CA LYS A 102 -12.39 13.63 -10.22
C LYS A 102 -12.12 13.96 -8.75
N LEU A 103 -11.62 12.98 -7.99
CA LEU A 103 -11.29 13.11 -6.58
C LEU A 103 -9.77 13.12 -6.40
N PRO A 104 -9.22 14.11 -5.67
CA PRO A 104 -7.81 14.08 -5.31
C PRO A 104 -7.52 12.92 -4.35
N VAL A 105 -6.31 12.39 -4.46
CA VAL A 105 -5.82 11.29 -3.63
C VAL A 105 -4.66 11.79 -2.78
N ILE A 106 -4.71 11.52 -1.48
CA ILE A 106 -3.67 11.92 -0.53
C ILE A 106 -3.13 10.66 0.13
N ALA A 107 -1.83 10.38 -0.03
CA ALA A 107 -1.16 9.29 0.64
C ALA A 107 -0.54 9.76 1.96
N PHE A 108 -0.64 8.92 2.98
CA PHE A 108 -0.02 9.05 4.28
C PHE A 108 0.81 7.80 4.52
N VAL A 109 2.12 7.94 4.51
CA VAL A 109 3.05 6.87 4.88
C VAL A 109 3.05 6.76 6.41
N GLU A 110 2.72 5.57 6.92
CA GLU A 110 2.88 5.22 8.33
C GLU A 110 4.38 4.86 8.55
N ASP A 111 4.69 3.62 8.89
CA ASP A 111 6.07 3.22 9.15
C ASP A 111 6.91 3.15 7.86
N VAL A 112 6.38 2.47 6.82
CA VAL A 112 7.13 2.18 5.60
C VAL A 112 6.28 2.40 4.34
N ALA A 113 6.84 3.08 3.35
CA ALA A 113 6.39 3.01 1.96
C ALA A 113 7.63 2.85 1.09
N ALA A 114 8.07 1.60 0.94
CA ALA A 114 9.30 1.24 0.25
C ALA A 114 9.01 0.33 -0.95
N SER A 115 9.80 0.44 -2.02
CA SER A 115 9.70 -0.38 -3.24
C SER A 115 8.27 -0.34 -3.79
N GLY A 116 7.59 -1.48 -3.93
CA GLY A 116 6.19 -1.55 -4.34
C GLY A 116 5.23 -0.68 -3.52
N GLY A 117 5.51 -0.47 -2.23
CA GLY A 117 4.73 0.43 -1.37
C GLY A 117 4.87 1.89 -1.80
N TYR A 118 6.09 2.32 -2.17
CA TYR A 118 6.32 3.64 -2.72
C TYR A 118 5.69 3.81 -4.11
N MET A 119 5.69 2.74 -4.93
CA MET A 119 4.99 2.73 -6.22
C MET A 119 3.49 3.00 -6.05
N ILE A 120 2.85 2.45 -5.02
CA ILE A 120 1.45 2.74 -4.69
C ILE A 120 1.29 4.18 -4.17
N ALA A 121 2.20 4.67 -3.33
CA ALA A 121 2.18 6.04 -2.83
C ALA A 121 2.23 7.07 -3.97
N CYS A 122 3.00 6.78 -5.03
CA CYS A 122 3.06 7.60 -6.25
C CYS A 122 1.71 7.73 -6.99
N ALA A 123 0.70 6.93 -6.67
CA ALA A 123 -0.64 7.11 -7.23
C ALA A 123 -1.35 8.36 -6.66
N ALA A 124 -0.91 8.85 -5.51
CA ALA A 124 -1.48 10.01 -4.87
C ALA A 124 -1.01 11.32 -5.50
N ASP A 125 -1.84 12.36 -5.42
CA ASP A 125 -1.49 13.71 -5.84
C ASP A 125 -0.60 14.42 -4.80
N GLU A 126 -0.71 13.99 -3.53
CA GLU A 126 0.13 14.44 -2.42
C GLU A 126 0.55 13.24 -1.55
N ILE A 127 1.79 13.23 -1.06
CA ILE A 127 2.39 12.21 -0.20
C ILE A 127 2.91 12.88 1.08
N TYR A 128 2.32 12.49 2.22
CA TYR A 128 2.74 12.89 3.56
C TYR A 128 3.40 11.72 4.29
N CYS A 129 4.31 12.02 5.20
CA CYS A 129 5.00 11.02 6.01
C CYS A 129 5.36 11.56 7.40
N ASP A 130 5.67 10.66 8.35
CA ASP A 130 6.30 11.01 9.62
C ASP A 130 7.81 11.27 9.40
N PRO A 131 8.50 12.09 10.22
CA PRO A 131 9.95 12.25 10.12
C PRO A 131 10.72 10.92 10.16
N SER A 132 10.18 9.90 10.83
CA SER A 132 10.77 8.58 11.01
C SER A 132 10.28 7.54 9.99
N SER A 133 9.30 7.88 9.13
CA SER A 133 8.84 6.99 8.07
C SER A 133 9.97 6.64 7.11
N ILE A 134 10.00 5.39 6.65
CA ILE A 134 10.96 4.92 5.65
C ILE A 134 10.31 4.98 4.25
N VAL A 135 10.89 5.77 3.37
CA VAL A 135 10.37 6.04 2.02
C VAL A 135 11.45 5.79 0.97
N GLY A 136 11.09 5.29 -0.21
CA GLY A 136 12.01 5.07 -1.33
C GLY A 136 12.17 3.59 -1.64
N SER A 137 13.41 3.07 -1.62
CA SER A 137 13.73 1.72 -2.09
C SER A 137 13.30 1.52 -3.55
N ILE A 138 13.62 2.52 -4.39
CA ILE A 138 13.29 2.50 -5.81
C ILE A 138 14.32 1.62 -6.52
N GLY A 139 13.98 0.35 -6.66
CA GLY A 139 14.85 -0.66 -7.24
C GLY A 139 14.13 -2.01 -7.37
N VAL A 140 14.82 -2.97 -7.97
CA VAL A 140 14.32 -4.33 -8.19
C VAL A 140 15.34 -5.31 -7.62
N VAL A 141 14.85 -6.25 -6.82
CA VAL A 141 15.67 -7.31 -6.24
C VAL A 141 15.01 -8.66 -6.48
N GLY A 142 15.84 -9.66 -6.73
CA GLY A 142 15.48 -11.08 -6.76
C GLY A 142 16.67 -11.88 -6.28
N GLY A 143 16.44 -13.04 -5.69
CA GLY A 143 17.50 -13.89 -5.17
C GLY A 143 17.01 -15.29 -4.85
N SER A 144 17.97 -16.21 -4.79
CA SER A 144 17.81 -17.60 -4.40
C SER A 144 19.08 -18.06 -3.66
N PHE A 145 19.11 -19.30 -3.22
CA PHE A 145 20.26 -19.92 -2.58
C PHE A 145 20.95 -20.91 -3.51
N GLY A 146 22.27 -21.06 -3.35
CA GLY A 146 23.04 -22.17 -3.94
C GLY A 146 23.20 -23.31 -2.94
N PHE A 147 22.72 -24.50 -3.30
CA PHE A 147 22.71 -25.72 -2.48
C PHE A 147 23.51 -26.88 -3.12
N GLN A 148 24.17 -26.66 -4.25
CA GLN A 148 24.89 -27.70 -5.00
C GLN A 148 25.93 -28.45 -4.13
N GLU A 149 26.66 -27.73 -3.28
CA GLU A 149 27.65 -28.36 -2.37
C GLU A 149 27.00 -29.08 -1.20
N LEU A 150 25.86 -28.59 -0.71
CA LEU A 150 25.12 -29.23 0.36
C LEU A 150 24.59 -30.58 -0.08
N ILE A 151 23.91 -30.65 -1.23
CA ILE A 151 23.32 -31.90 -1.72
C ILE A 151 24.40 -32.95 -2.04
N LYS A 152 25.55 -32.50 -2.57
CA LYS A 152 26.72 -33.35 -2.80
C LYS A 152 27.25 -33.95 -1.50
N LYS A 153 27.36 -33.13 -0.45
CA LYS A 153 27.86 -33.56 0.87
C LYS A 153 26.97 -34.61 1.53
N ILE A 154 25.66 -34.54 1.33
CA ILE A 154 24.69 -35.48 1.92
C ILE A 154 24.35 -36.65 0.99
N GLY A 155 25.04 -36.79 -0.15
CA GLY A 155 24.86 -37.89 -1.10
C GLY A 155 23.58 -37.81 -1.94
N VAL A 156 22.96 -36.63 -2.05
CA VAL A 156 21.79 -36.42 -2.89
C VAL A 156 22.23 -36.07 -4.32
N GLU A 157 21.78 -36.86 -5.28
CA GLU A 157 21.99 -36.62 -6.71
C GLU A 157 20.79 -35.92 -7.33
N ARG A 158 21.07 -34.81 -8.03
CA ARG A 158 20.06 -34.09 -8.78
C ARG A 158 19.88 -34.70 -10.18
N ARG A 159 18.64 -35.04 -10.54
CA ARG A 159 18.26 -35.50 -11.88
C ARG A 159 17.21 -34.56 -12.46
N LEU A 160 17.56 -33.81 -13.50
CA LEU A 160 16.67 -32.85 -14.15
C LEU A 160 16.65 -33.09 -15.66
N TYR A 161 15.44 -33.20 -16.22
CA TYR A 161 15.20 -33.29 -17.65
C TYR A 161 14.35 -32.11 -18.07
N THR A 162 14.75 -31.39 -19.11
CA THR A 162 14.06 -30.17 -19.55
C THR A 162 13.75 -30.17 -21.03
N ALA A 163 12.73 -29.40 -21.40
CA ALA A 163 12.45 -29.00 -22.77
C ALA A 163 12.49 -27.48 -22.86
N GLY A 164 13.24 -26.96 -23.84
CA GLY A 164 13.60 -25.54 -23.98
C GLY A 164 14.98 -25.24 -23.40
N GLU A 165 15.81 -24.51 -24.16
CA GLU A 165 17.24 -24.25 -23.89
C GLU A 165 17.53 -23.60 -22.52
N HIS A 166 16.51 -22.96 -21.96
CA HIS A 166 16.60 -22.05 -20.83
C HIS A 166 15.58 -22.42 -19.73
N LYS A 167 15.18 -23.69 -19.66
CA LYS A 167 14.16 -24.13 -18.69
C LYS A 167 14.74 -24.52 -17.32
N ALA A 168 16.06 -24.60 -17.21
CA ALA A 168 16.80 -24.86 -15.99
C ALA A 168 17.63 -23.64 -15.52
N GLN A 169 17.23 -22.42 -15.87
CA GLN A 169 17.99 -21.24 -15.45
C GLN A 169 17.86 -20.98 -13.95
N LEU A 170 18.92 -20.42 -13.37
CA LEU A 170 19.00 -20.05 -11.93
C LEU A 170 18.71 -21.20 -10.98
N ASP A 171 19.18 -22.38 -11.37
CA ASP A 171 18.81 -23.57 -10.68
C ASP A 171 19.59 -23.72 -9.36
N PRO A 172 18.93 -23.73 -8.17
CA PRO A 172 19.64 -23.62 -6.89
C PRO A 172 20.61 -24.76 -6.57
N PHE A 173 20.52 -25.90 -7.27
CA PHE A 173 21.44 -27.02 -7.06
C PHE A 173 22.45 -27.22 -8.20
N LEU A 174 22.60 -26.24 -9.09
CA LEU A 174 23.70 -26.18 -10.07
C LEU A 174 24.63 -25.00 -9.75
N PRO A 175 25.89 -25.01 -10.23
CA PRO A 175 26.71 -23.81 -10.25
C PRO A 175 26.01 -22.69 -11.05
N GLU A 176 26.21 -21.45 -10.62
CA GLU A 176 25.62 -20.29 -11.29
C GLU A 176 26.23 -20.10 -12.70
N ASP A 177 25.37 -20.03 -13.72
CA ASP A 177 25.77 -19.71 -15.09
C ASP A 177 25.85 -18.18 -15.29
N PRO A 178 27.00 -17.62 -15.72
CA PRO A 178 27.11 -16.21 -16.07
C PRO A 178 26.09 -15.75 -17.12
N GLY A 179 25.69 -16.63 -18.04
CA GLY A 179 24.65 -16.35 -19.02
C GLY A 179 23.28 -16.12 -18.38
N ASP A 180 22.89 -16.97 -17.43
CA ASP A 180 21.66 -16.81 -16.64
C ASP A 180 21.66 -15.49 -15.86
N VAL A 181 22.78 -15.18 -15.21
CA VAL A 181 22.95 -13.94 -14.45
C VAL A 181 22.76 -12.73 -15.35
N ALA A 182 23.35 -12.74 -16.54
CA ALA A 182 23.21 -11.65 -17.51
C ALA A 182 21.74 -11.46 -17.94
N ARG A 183 21.01 -12.55 -18.21
CA ARG A 183 19.58 -12.50 -18.59
C ARG A 183 18.71 -11.96 -17.46
N VAL A 184 18.96 -12.38 -16.22
CA VAL A 184 18.20 -11.94 -15.05
C VAL A 184 18.47 -10.47 -14.75
N LYS A 185 19.72 -10.01 -14.89
CA LYS A 185 20.06 -8.59 -14.76
C LYS A 185 19.39 -7.74 -15.83
N ALA A 186 19.35 -8.21 -17.08
CA ALA A 186 18.63 -7.51 -18.15
C ALA A 186 17.14 -7.36 -17.82
N LEU A 187 16.48 -8.43 -17.38
CA LEU A 187 15.09 -8.39 -16.92
C LEU A 187 14.89 -7.42 -15.75
N GLN A 188 15.79 -7.41 -14.75
CA GLN A 188 15.72 -6.48 -13.63
C GLN A 188 15.89 -5.03 -14.08
N GLN A 189 16.77 -4.75 -15.05
CA GLN A 189 16.96 -3.42 -15.63
C GLN A 189 15.69 -2.93 -16.34
N GLU A 190 15.02 -3.79 -17.11
CA GLU A 190 13.74 -3.46 -17.75
C GLU A 190 12.67 -3.09 -16.72
N ILE A 191 12.50 -3.90 -15.67
CA ILE A 191 11.53 -3.65 -14.60
C ILE A 191 11.90 -2.37 -13.84
N HIS A 192 13.18 -2.14 -13.59
CA HIS A 192 13.66 -0.95 -12.89
C HIS A 192 13.39 0.32 -13.71
N ALA A 193 13.65 0.29 -15.03
CA ALA A 193 13.36 1.41 -15.92
C ALA A 193 11.86 1.78 -15.91
N LEU A 194 10.96 0.79 -15.87
CA LEU A 194 9.52 1.02 -15.73
C LEU A 194 9.18 1.68 -14.39
N PHE A 195 9.83 1.29 -13.30
CA PHE A 195 9.61 1.90 -12.00
C PHE A 195 10.13 3.35 -11.97
N ILE A 196 11.31 3.61 -12.51
CA ILE A 196 11.86 4.97 -12.66
C ILE A 196 10.89 5.85 -13.44
N SER A 197 10.40 5.39 -14.59
CA SER A 197 9.43 6.13 -15.40
C SER A 197 8.19 6.48 -14.59
N LEU A 198 7.61 5.51 -13.88
CA LEU A 198 6.41 5.72 -13.06
C LEU A 198 6.64 6.79 -11.98
N VAL A 199 7.79 6.75 -11.30
CA VAL A 199 8.12 7.73 -10.26
C VAL A 199 8.32 9.13 -10.88
N LYS A 200 9.03 9.22 -12.01
CA LYS A 200 9.20 10.48 -12.74
C LYS A 200 7.87 11.06 -13.22
N ASP A 201 6.97 10.25 -13.74
CA ASP A 201 5.65 10.68 -14.21
C ASP A 201 4.78 11.19 -13.05
N SER A 202 4.87 10.54 -11.88
CA SER A 202 4.12 10.93 -10.68
C SER A 202 4.66 12.20 -10.02
N ARG A 203 5.96 12.23 -9.74
CA ARG A 203 6.59 13.27 -8.92
C ARG A 203 7.02 14.47 -9.76
N GLY A 204 7.40 14.25 -11.02
CA GLY A 204 7.77 15.28 -11.98
C GLY A 204 8.86 16.21 -11.46
N ALA A 205 8.66 17.51 -11.65
CA ALA A 205 9.59 18.55 -11.20
C ALA A 205 9.79 18.63 -9.67
N ARG A 206 9.02 17.87 -8.87
CA ARG A 206 9.22 17.81 -7.42
C ARG A 206 10.49 17.06 -7.04
N LEU A 207 10.91 16.08 -7.85
CA LEU A 207 12.12 15.28 -7.57
C LEU A 207 13.35 16.18 -7.54
N LYS A 208 14.16 16.00 -6.50
CA LYS A 208 15.38 16.78 -6.26
C LYS A 208 16.56 15.84 -6.06
N GLY A 209 17.67 16.15 -6.71
CA GLY A 209 18.92 15.41 -6.62
C GLY A 209 19.20 14.54 -7.84
N GLU A 210 20.38 13.92 -7.80
CA GLU A 210 20.89 13.09 -8.89
C GLU A 210 20.06 11.82 -9.07
N GLU A 211 19.74 11.47 -10.32
CA GLU A 211 18.98 10.25 -10.65
C GLU A 211 19.68 8.99 -10.15
N SER A 212 21.02 8.96 -10.21
CA SER A 212 21.84 7.85 -9.71
C SER A 212 21.66 7.60 -8.22
N LYS A 213 21.30 8.63 -7.45
CA LYS A 213 20.99 8.52 -6.02
C LYS A 213 19.54 8.13 -5.80
N LEU A 214 18.60 8.82 -6.46
CA LEU A 214 17.16 8.60 -6.29
C LEU A 214 16.72 7.19 -6.70
N PHE A 215 17.35 6.62 -7.72
CA PHE A 215 16.99 5.32 -8.29
C PHE A 215 18.06 4.25 -8.03
N SER A 216 18.80 4.37 -6.92
CA SER A 216 19.83 3.41 -6.50
C SER A 216 19.26 2.17 -5.79
N GLY A 217 18.01 2.23 -5.32
CA GLY A 217 17.44 1.28 -4.36
C GLY A 217 17.64 1.66 -2.89
N GLU A 218 18.29 2.79 -2.60
CA GLU A 218 18.34 3.34 -1.24
C GLU A 218 16.95 3.78 -0.74
N TYR A 219 16.79 3.85 0.58
CA TYR A 219 15.61 4.38 1.26
C TYR A 219 16.03 5.44 2.28
N TRP A 220 15.10 6.33 2.60
CA TRP A 220 15.37 7.52 3.38
C TRP A 220 14.28 7.74 4.43
N ALA A 221 14.68 8.35 5.55
CA ALA A 221 13.76 8.87 6.54
C ALA A 221 12.92 10.03 5.96
N GLY A 222 11.77 10.30 6.57
CA GLY A 222 10.78 11.28 6.09
C GLY A 222 11.35 12.66 5.78
N GLY A 223 12.21 13.21 6.65
CA GLY A 223 12.83 14.52 6.40
C GLY A 223 13.65 14.56 5.10
N THR A 224 14.46 13.53 4.87
CA THR A 224 15.27 13.39 3.66
C THR A 224 14.40 13.09 2.44
N SER A 225 13.33 12.30 2.58
CA SER A 225 12.42 12.00 1.47
C SER A 225 11.70 13.26 0.97
N VAL A 226 11.32 14.18 1.87
CA VAL A 226 10.79 15.50 1.50
C VAL A 226 11.85 16.36 0.82
N ALA A 227 13.08 16.38 1.35
CA ALA A 227 14.19 17.13 0.75
C ALA A 227 14.52 16.67 -0.68
N LEU A 228 14.38 15.36 -0.96
CA LEU A 228 14.55 14.73 -2.27
C LEU A 228 13.30 14.80 -3.16
N GLY A 229 12.17 15.32 -2.65
CA GLY A 229 10.92 15.42 -3.40
C GLY A 229 10.16 14.11 -3.58
N LEU A 230 10.59 13.06 -2.88
CA LEU A 230 9.92 11.76 -2.85
C LEU A 230 8.60 11.82 -2.07
N SER A 231 8.54 12.68 -1.05
CA SER A 231 7.34 13.07 -0.32
C SER A 231 7.11 14.58 -0.47
N ASP A 232 5.88 15.04 -0.25
CA ASP A 232 5.52 16.45 -0.34
C ASP A 232 5.75 17.19 0.98
N ALA A 233 5.40 16.57 2.11
CA ALA A 233 5.59 17.17 3.42
C ALA A 233 5.62 16.15 4.56
N ILE A 234 6.03 16.63 5.74
CA ILE A 234 5.83 15.92 7.00
C ILE A 234 4.42 16.21 7.50
N GLY A 235 3.71 15.17 7.95
CA GLY A 235 2.41 15.35 8.59
C GLY A 235 1.66 14.05 8.86
N ASP A 236 0.85 14.05 9.92
CA ASP A 236 -0.04 12.94 10.24
C ASP A 236 -1.39 13.06 9.52
N LEU A 237 -2.02 11.91 9.26
CA LEU A 237 -3.31 11.83 8.54
C LEU A 237 -4.39 12.71 9.15
N ARG A 238 -4.48 12.78 10.48
CA ARG A 238 -5.59 13.47 11.13
C ARG A 238 -5.38 14.98 11.11
N ALA A 239 -4.17 15.47 11.42
CA ALA A 239 -3.88 16.89 11.40
C ALA A 239 -3.99 17.46 9.98
N VAL A 240 -3.35 16.82 8.99
CA VAL A 240 -3.35 17.28 7.61
C VAL A 240 -4.76 17.34 7.03
N LEU A 241 -5.60 16.33 7.28
CA LEU A 241 -6.97 16.34 6.79
C LEU A 241 -7.83 17.40 7.48
N ARG A 242 -7.61 17.69 8.77
CA ARG A 242 -8.31 18.76 9.48
C ARG A 242 -7.87 20.14 9.01
N GLU A 243 -6.59 20.33 8.75
CA GLU A 243 -6.07 21.56 8.19
C GLU A 243 -6.67 21.83 6.80
N LYS A 244 -6.67 20.84 5.92
CA LYS A 244 -7.17 20.99 4.54
C LYS A 244 -8.68 21.08 4.42
N PHE A 245 -9.43 20.34 5.24
CA PHE A 245 -10.88 20.17 5.10
C PHE A 245 -11.68 20.65 6.31
N GLY A 246 -11.03 21.24 7.32
CA GLY A 246 -11.65 21.76 8.54
C GLY A 246 -11.79 20.72 9.66
N ASP A 247 -11.91 21.21 10.90
CA ASP A 247 -11.91 20.40 12.13
C ASP A 247 -12.99 19.32 12.19
N LYS A 248 -14.10 19.53 11.47
CA LYS A 248 -15.26 18.64 11.43
C LYS A 248 -15.17 17.58 10.33
N VAL A 249 -14.08 17.53 9.56
CA VAL A 249 -13.89 16.53 8.50
C VAL A 249 -14.12 15.13 9.05
N ARG A 250 -14.88 14.32 8.30
CA ARG A 250 -15.16 12.93 8.63
C ARG A 250 -14.27 12.03 7.81
N THR A 251 -13.57 11.14 8.50
CA THR A 251 -12.59 10.24 7.88
C THR A 251 -13.01 8.77 8.05
N PRO A 252 -14.09 8.31 7.39
CA PRO A 252 -14.55 6.94 7.55
C PRO A 252 -13.50 5.97 6.99
N VAL A 253 -13.05 5.03 7.83
CA VAL A 253 -12.13 3.97 7.40
C VAL A 253 -12.92 2.91 6.62
N ILE A 254 -12.51 2.65 5.38
CA ILE A 254 -13.15 1.65 4.53
C ILE A 254 -12.61 0.28 4.88
N ALA A 255 -13.38 -0.46 5.67
CA ALA A 255 -13.07 -1.82 6.05
C ALA A 255 -13.63 -2.84 5.02
N PRO A 256 -13.01 -4.03 4.90
CA PRO A 256 -13.60 -5.16 4.18
C PRO A 256 -15.02 -5.42 4.68
N SER A 257 -15.92 -5.79 3.75
CA SER A 257 -17.28 -6.15 4.12
C SER A 257 -17.24 -7.45 4.95
N THR A 258 -17.33 -7.33 6.27
CA THR A 258 -17.61 -8.48 7.12
C THR A 258 -19.08 -8.81 6.95
N GLY A 259 -19.42 -9.94 6.33
CA GLY A 259 -20.80 -10.42 6.32
C GLY A 259 -21.33 -10.52 7.75
N LEU A 260 -22.64 -10.34 7.95
CA LEU A 260 -23.31 -10.41 9.27
C LEU A 260 -22.97 -11.70 10.06
N LEU A 261 -22.65 -12.80 9.36
CA LEU A 261 -22.26 -14.09 9.95
C LEU A 261 -20.77 -14.20 10.35
N SER A 262 -19.90 -13.31 9.88
CA SER A 262 -18.47 -13.33 10.20
C SER A 262 -18.19 -12.99 11.67
N GLY A 263 -19.02 -12.14 12.27
CA GLY A 263 -18.91 -11.78 13.70
C GLY A 263 -19.24 -12.93 14.65
N LEU A 264 -20.06 -13.88 14.22
CA LEU A 264 -20.44 -15.06 15.02
C LEU A 264 -19.33 -16.13 14.98
N MET A 265 -18.72 -16.35 13.81
CA MET A 265 -17.59 -17.27 13.63
C MET A 265 -16.26 -16.75 14.21
N ARG A 266 -16.11 -15.43 14.39
CA ARG A 266 -14.89 -14.85 14.98
C ARG A 266 -14.91 -14.83 16.52
N LYS A 267 -16.08 -15.05 17.14
CA LYS A 267 -16.20 -15.16 18.61
C LYS A 267 -15.91 -16.56 19.15
N SER A 268 -15.83 -17.59 18.29
CA SER A 268 -15.43 -18.95 18.67
C SER A 268 -13.92 -19.22 18.53
N SER A 269 -13.12 -18.24 18.10
CA SER A 269 -11.66 -18.36 17.98
C SER A 269 -10.89 -17.67 19.12
N GLY A 270 -11.60 -17.22 20.16
CA GLY A 270 -11.00 -16.80 21.42
C GLY A 270 -11.01 -17.96 22.42
N ALA A 271 -9.81 -18.47 22.74
CA ALA A 271 -9.54 -19.49 23.76
C ALA A 271 -10.25 -20.85 23.54
N GLY A 272 -9.71 -21.70 22.66
CA GLY A 272 -10.13 -23.11 22.58
C GLY A 272 -9.98 -23.83 21.24
N ALA A 273 -9.43 -23.22 20.20
CA ALA A 273 -9.20 -23.89 18.91
C ALA A 273 -7.76 -24.42 18.81
N GLU A 274 -7.38 -25.30 19.73
CA GLU A 274 -6.26 -26.20 19.50
C GLU A 274 -6.80 -27.47 18.83
N ALA A 275 -6.17 -27.85 17.72
CA ALA A 275 -6.37 -29.09 16.96
C ALA A 275 -7.66 -29.22 16.13
N SER A 276 -7.80 -28.43 15.06
CA SER A 276 -8.33 -28.99 13.81
C SER A 276 -7.19 -29.68 13.05
N LEU A 277 -7.44 -30.86 12.47
CA LEU A 277 -6.43 -31.63 11.71
C LEU A 277 -5.85 -30.81 10.53
N ASP A 278 -6.65 -29.95 9.92
CA ASP A 278 -6.21 -29.02 8.87
C ASP A 278 -5.28 -27.91 9.41
N GLY A 279 -5.47 -27.49 10.67
CA GLY A 279 -4.62 -26.51 11.33
C GLY A 279 -3.21 -27.03 11.59
N LEU A 280 -3.08 -28.31 11.97
CA LEU A 280 -1.78 -28.99 12.18
C LEU A 280 -1.03 -29.22 10.87
N ALA A 281 -1.72 -29.58 9.78
CA ALA A 281 -1.11 -29.74 8.46
C ALA A 281 -0.62 -28.41 7.85
N ALA A 282 -1.26 -27.30 8.22
CA ALA A 282 -0.92 -25.95 7.77
C ALA A 282 0.21 -25.28 8.58
N LEU A 283 0.65 -25.84 9.71
CA LEU A 283 1.67 -25.24 10.58
C LEU A 283 3.01 -24.97 9.87
N PRO A 284 3.58 -25.90 9.07
CA PRO A 284 4.86 -25.67 8.40
C PRO A 284 4.79 -24.47 7.44
N ASP A 285 3.74 -24.40 6.62
CA ASP A 285 3.54 -23.33 5.65
C ASP A 285 3.29 -21.98 6.34
N GLN A 286 2.55 -21.96 7.45
CA GLN A 286 2.34 -20.75 8.24
C GLN A 286 3.63 -20.24 8.87
N LEU A 287 4.48 -21.14 9.36
CA LEU A 287 5.78 -20.78 9.94
C LEU A 287 6.73 -20.23 8.88
N ILE A 288 6.86 -20.91 7.73
CA ILE A 288 7.69 -20.44 6.61
C ILE A 288 7.21 -19.06 6.16
N SER A 289 5.90 -18.88 5.97
CA SER A 289 5.31 -17.59 5.62
C SER A 289 5.64 -16.49 6.62
N ALA A 290 5.57 -16.80 7.92
CA ALA A 290 5.87 -15.85 8.98
C ALA A 290 7.34 -15.43 8.95
N LEU A 291 8.25 -16.38 8.72
CA LEU A 291 9.68 -16.14 8.63
C LEU A 291 10.03 -15.30 7.39
N GLU A 292 9.44 -15.60 6.23
CA GLU A 292 9.63 -14.81 5.02
C GLU A 292 9.11 -13.38 5.18
N THR A 293 7.91 -13.23 5.74
CA THR A 293 7.33 -11.90 6.02
C THR A 293 8.23 -11.13 6.97
N ARG A 294 8.66 -11.76 8.08
CA ARG A 294 9.58 -11.15 9.03
C ARG A 294 10.91 -10.77 8.37
N ALA A 295 11.47 -11.61 7.51
CA ALA A 295 12.71 -11.32 6.81
C ALA A 295 12.60 -10.11 5.88
N ILE A 296 11.44 -9.90 5.25
CA ILE A 296 11.16 -8.72 4.42
C ILE A 296 11.10 -7.46 5.29
N TRP A 297 10.40 -7.52 6.42
CA TRP A 297 10.24 -6.39 7.34
C TRP A 297 11.51 -6.05 8.13
N ALA A 298 12.35 -7.05 8.43
CA ALA A 298 13.60 -6.88 9.17
C ALA A 298 14.59 -5.93 8.47
N LYS A 299 14.50 -5.79 7.14
CA LYS A 299 15.30 -4.83 6.36
C LYS A 299 15.04 -3.37 6.76
N TYR A 300 13.91 -3.12 7.41
CA TYR A 300 13.44 -1.80 7.83
C TYR A 300 13.41 -1.65 9.36
N GLY A 301 13.91 -2.65 10.10
CA GLY A 301 13.97 -2.61 11.57
C GLY A 301 12.74 -3.14 12.31
N PHE A 302 11.87 -3.92 11.63
CA PHE A 302 10.64 -4.51 12.19
C PHE A 302 10.68 -6.04 12.27
#